data_AF-A0A965RX53-F1
#
_entry.id   AF-A0A965RX53-F1
#
_cell.length_a   1.000
_cell.length_b   1.000
_cell.length_c   1.000
_cell.angle_alpha   90.00
_cell.angle_beta   90.00
_cell.angle_gamma   90.00
#
_symmetry.space_group_name_H-M   'P 1'
#
loop_
_entity.id
_entity.type
_entity.pdbx_description
1 polymer ?
#
loop_
_entity_poly.entity_id
_entity_poly.type
_entity_poly.pdbx_seq_one_letter_code
_entity_poly.pdbx_strand_id
1 'polypeptide(L)'
;RIFILAYLKGSEIQESLMEFKPIDWILKEGTLAESFPVSAERKLFPTEFQLKGDIVSISENFNKNENTGIFENTGIMINGNVTTLKTQPNYLGDYTLLRDLVQNGEVTSEFYIDSNDLDKWFYLKGPKKEMRKNAQGFEYNYSEGGMIFPDPLDKPSRTIITGEGGKSPSRFKHVIQTPKGYRRLSPVELERLNMFPDDHTKLEGVSDTKRAFFMGNALVVGVIEKIGLALTEKFINGIALQSERQKISH
;
A
#
# COMPACT_ATOMS: atom_id res chain seq x y z
N ARG A 1 -2.56 -0.66 -0.45
CA ARG A 1 -1.22 -0.95 -1.03
C ARG A 1 -1.07 -2.46 -1.09
N ILE A 2 -0.35 -2.99 -2.08
CA ILE A 2 -0.05 -4.43 -2.20
C ILE A 2 1.41 -4.60 -1.77
N PHE A 3 1.67 -5.59 -0.91
CA PHE A 3 3.02 -5.97 -0.51
C PHE A 3 3.33 -7.34 -1.09
N ILE A 4 4.47 -7.46 -1.75
CA ILE A 4 4.97 -8.71 -2.31
C ILE A 4 6.31 -8.97 -1.65
N LEU A 5 6.43 -10.12 -0.98
CA LEU A 5 7.66 -10.62 -0.41
C LEU A 5 8.08 -11.86 -1.19
N ALA A 6 9.30 -11.82 -1.74
CA ALA A 6 9.87 -12.92 -2.51
C ALA A 6 11.09 -13.48 -1.79
N TYR A 7 11.20 -14.81 -1.79
CA TYR A 7 12.34 -15.51 -1.21
C TYR A 7 13.25 -16.04 -2.32
N LEU A 8 14.56 -15.93 -2.11
CA LEU A 8 15.54 -16.50 -3.02
C LEU A 8 15.44 -18.03 -2.99
N LYS A 9 15.41 -18.67 -4.17
CA LYS A 9 15.42 -20.13 -4.29
C LYS A 9 16.66 -20.72 -3.63
N GLY A 10 16.49 -21.74 -2.80
CA GLY A 10 17.57 -22.38 -2.03
C GLY A 10 17.98 -21.63 -0.76
N SER A 11 17.25 -20.56 -0.39
CA SER A 11 17.40 -19.99 0.96
C SER A 11 16.64 -20.83 1.98
N GLU A 12 17.12 -20.85 3.22
CA GLU A 12 16.48 -21.60 4.31
C GLU A 12 15.00 -21.26 4.50
N ILE A 13 14.65 -19.97 4.39
CA ILE A 13 13.27 -19.52 4.49
C ILE A 13 12.40 -20.03 3.34
N GLN A 14 12.97 -20.15 2.13
CA GLN A 14 12.28 -20.75 1.00
C GLN A 14 12.14 -22.27 1.18
N GLU A 15 13.13 -22.95 1.74
CA GLU A 15 13.01 -24.38 2.05
C GLU A 15 11.96 -24.63 3.13
N SER A 16 11.98 -23.85 4.21
CA SER A 16 10.98 -23.88 5.28
C SER A 16 9.57 -23.64 4.74
N LEU A 17 9.39 -22.68 3.83
CA LEU A 17 8.12 -22.46 3.14
C LEU A 17 7.56 -23.74 2.51
N MET A 18 8.41 -24.60 1.93
CA MET A 18 7.99 -25.83 1.27
C MET A 18 7.53 -26.91 2.25
N GLU A 19 7.85 -26.78 3.54
CA GLU A 19 7.44 -27.73 4.60
C GLU A 19 6.00 -27.48 5.08
N PHE A 20 5.43 -26.31 4.77
CA PHE A 20 4.08 -25.91 5.17
C PHE A 20 3.07 -26.03 4.04
N LYS A 21 1.80 -26.22 4.39
CA LYS A 21 0.72 -26.03 3.41
C LYS A 21 0.62 -24.54 3.09
N PRO A 22 0.33 -24.17 1.82
CA PRO A 22 0.18 -22.77 1.43
C PRO A 22 -0.76 -21.95 2.32
N ILE A 23 -1.86 -22.57 2.78
CA ILE A 23 -2.82 -21.91 3.68
C ILE A 23 -2.24 -21.60 5.07
N ASP A 24 -1.41 -22.50 5.61
CA ASP A 24 -0.77 -22.31 6.92
C ASP A 24 0.25 -21.18 6.82
N TRP A 25 0.99 -21.08 5.71
CA TRP A 25 1.88 -19.97 5.44
C TRP A 25 1.15 -18.64 5.30
N ILE A 26 0.00 -18.62 4.61
CA ILE A 26 -0.82 -17.41 4.44
C ILE A 26 -1.38 -16.91 5.77
N LEU A 27 -1.83 -17.82 6.65
CA LEU A 27 -2.60 -17.45 7.84
C LEU A 27 -1.77 -17.36 9.13
N LYS A 28 -0.62 -18.03 9.21
CA LYS A 28 0.11 -18.18 10.47
C LYS A 28 1.62 -18.19 10.33
N GLU A 29 2.16 -19.05 9.48
CA GLU A 29 3.59 -19.39 9.48
C GLU A 29 4.43 -18.46 8.58
N GLY A 30 3.80 -17.71 7.68
CA GLY A 30 4.52 -16.81 6.78
C GLY A 30 4.91 -15.49 7.44
N THR A 31 6.01 -14.91 6.98
CA THR A 31 6.51 -13.61 7.47
C THR A 31 5.45 -12.50 7.52
N LEU A 32 4.61 -12.41 6.48
CA LEU A 32 3.54 -11.41 6.45
C LEU A 32 2.42 -11.72 7.46
N ALA A 33 2.12 -13.00 7.71
CA ALA A 33 1.12 -13.41 8.69
C ALA A 33 1.60 -13.14 10.13
N GLU A 34 2.89 -13.34 10.40
CA GLU A 34 3.52 -12.97 11.68
C GLU A 34 3.53 -11.45 11.88
N SER A 35 3.87 -10.69 10.83
CA SER A 35 3.92 -9.22 10.88
C SER A 35 2.54 -8.58 11.00
N PHE A 36 1.56 -9.13 10.29
CA PHE A 36 0.19 -8.63 10.18
C PHE A 36 -0.78 -9.81 10.26
N PRO A 37 -1.16 -10.22 11.46
CA PRO A 37 -2.07 -11.35 11.65
C PRO A 37 -3.39 -11.17 10.90
N VAL A 38 -3.85 -12.24 10.28
CA VAL A 38 -5.11 -12.28 9.52
C VAL A 38 -5.92 -13.53 9.86
N SER A 39 -7.21 -13.51 9.53
CA SER A 39 -8.10 -14.67 9.59
C SER A 39 -8.85 -14.84 8.27
N ALA A 40 -9.29 -16.04 7.94
CA ALA A 40 -10.06 -16.30 6.72
C ALA A 40 -11.49 -15.72 6.84
N GLU A 41 -11.94 -15.01 5.82
CA GLU A 41 -13.28 -14.40 5.77
C GLU A 41 -14.32 -15.42 5.27
N ARG A 42 -14.84 -16.27 6.19
CA ARG A 42 -15.86 -17.34 5.98
C ARG A 42 -15.33 -18.60 5.21
N LYS A 43 -15.71 -19.80 5.71
CA LYS A 43 -15.32 -21.18 5.29
C LYS A 43 -14.97 -21.36 3.79
N LEU A 44 -13.97 -22.14 3.34
CA LEU A 44 -12.88 -22.91 3.98
C LEU A 44 -11.81 -23.36 2.93
N PHE A 45 -11.89 -22.91 1.68
CA PHE A 45 -11.02 -23.40 0.61
C PHE A 45 -10.34 -22.23 -0.10
N PRO A 46 -9.01 -22.21 -0.16
CA PRO A 46 -8.32 -21.26 -1.01
C PRO A 46 -8.63 -21.57 -2.48
N THR A 47 -8.59 -20.54 -3.32
CA THR A 47 -8.60 -20.72 -4.77
C THR A 47 -7.19 -21.08 -5.22
N GLU A 48 -7.06 -22.15 -5.99
CA GLU A 48 -5.77 -22.64 -6.48
C GLU A 48 -5.76 -22.76 -8.00
N PHE A 49 -4.70 -22.27 -8.63
CA PHE A 49 -4.51 -22.37 -10.08
C PHE A 49 -3.02 -22.30 -10.45
N GLN A 50 -2.69 -22.69 -11.67
CA GLN A 50 -1.32 -22.67 -12.17
C GLN A 50 -1.15 -21.64 -13.28
N LEU A 51 -0.18 -20.74 -13.11
CA LEU A 51 0.33 -19.89 -14.18
C LEU A 51 1.28 -20.72 -15.05
N LYS A 52 0.89 -20.95 -16.30
CA LYS A 52 1.65 -21.73 -17.28
C LYS A 52 2.22 -20.82 -18.35
N GLY A 53 3.48 -21.06 -18.73
CA GLY A 53 4.17 -20.30 -19.76
C GLY A 53 5.24 -19.36 -19.19
N ASP A 54 5.90 -18.66 -20.10
CA ASP A 54 6.83 -17.58 -19.76
C ASP A 54 6.09 -16.27 -19.44
N ILE A 55 6.84 -15.24 -19.07
CA ILE A 55 6.27 -13.94 -18.69
C ILE A 55 5.46 -13.29 -19.82
N VAL A 56 5.90 -13.46 -21.07
CA VAL A 56 5.25 -12.86 -22.26
C VAL A 56 3.89 -13.53 -22.48
N SER A 57 3.87 -14.86 -22.56
CA SER A 57 2.65 -15.63 -22.76
C SER A 57 1.64 -15.43 -21.62
N ILE A 58 2.08 -15.31 -20.37
CA ILE A 58 1.21 -15.00 -19.23
C ILE A 58 0.65 -13.58 -19.38
N SER A 59 1.48 -12.55 -19.62
CA SER A 59 1.01 -11.17 -19.78
C SER A 59 0.02 -11.01 -20.92
N GLU A 60 0.20 -11.76 -22.01
CA GLU A 60 -0.72 -11.71 -23.13
C GLU A 60 -2.01 -12.48 -22.86
N ASN A 61 -1.98 -13.62 -22.17
CA ASN A 61 -3.12 -14.55 -22.17
C ASN A 61 -3.86 -14.69 -20.84
N PHE A 62 -3.28 -14.20 -19.75
CA PHE A 62 -3.87 -14.32 -18.42
C PHE A 62 -5.24 -13.62 -18.35
N ASN A 63 -6.26 -14.35 -17.91
CA ASN A 63 -7.61 -13.86 -17.65
C ASN A 63 -8.33 -13.19 -18.83
N LYS A 64 -7.91 -13.42 -20.09
CA LYS A 64 -8.49 -12.80 -21.30
C LYS A 64 -10.00 -13.00 -21.45
N ASN A 65 -10.53 -14.12 -20.96
CA ASN A 65 -11.91 -14.55 -21.19
C ASN A 65 -12.81 -14.44 -19.94
N GLU A 66 -12.29 -13.94 -18.82
CA GLU A 66 -13.06 -13.83 -17.57
C GLU A 66 -13.31 -12.36 -17.20
N ASN A 67 -14.54 -12.06 -16.78
CA ASN A 67 -14.96 -10.71 -16.43
C ASN A 67 -14.63 -10.33 -14.97
N THR A 68 -14.09 -11.26 -14.18
CA THR A 68 -13.78 -11.08 -12.76
C THR A 68 -12.33 -11.47 -12.47
N GLY A 69 -11.72 -10.81 -11.48
CA GLY A 69 -10.38 -11.17 -11.02
C GLY A 69 -10.42 -12.43 -10.17
N ILE A 70 -9.53 -13.39 -10.46
CA ILE A 70 -9.40 -14.66 -9.71
C ILE A 70 -8.51 -14.56 -8.47
N PHE A 71 -7.77 -13.46 -8.31
CA PHE A 71 -6.93 -13.19 -7.16
C PHE A 71 -7.73 -12.56 -6.03
N GLU A 72 -7.55 -13.08 -4.81
CA GLU A 72 -8.04 -12.46 -3.59
C GLU A 72 -7.01 -11.47 -3.01
N ASN A 73 -7.31 -10.89 -1.85
CA ASN A 73 -6.45 -9.90 -1.20
C ASN A 73 -5.20 -10.51 -0.52
N THR A 74 -5.07 -11.83 -0.46
CA THR A 74 -3.88 -12.51 0.07
C THR A 74 -3.62 -13.79 -0.71
N GLY A 75 -2.36 -14.19 -0.78
CA GLY A 75 -1.98 -15.44 -1.44
C GLY A 75 -0.48 -15.69 -1.43
N ILE A 76 -0.12 -16.84 -1.97
CA ILE A 76 1.26 -17.24 -2.22
C ILE A 76 1.37 -17.88 -3.60
N MET A 77 2.53 -17.72 -4.22
CA MET A 77 2.87 -18.40 -5.46
C MET A 77 4.19 -19.16 -5.29
N ILE A 78 4.16 -20.45 -5.62
CA ILE A 78 5.32 -21.35 -5.57
C ILE A 78 5.43 -22.05 -6.92
N ASN A 79 6.52 -21.81 -7.67
CA ASN A 79 6.77 -22.41 -8.99
C ASN A 79 5.58 -22.27 -9.97
N GLY A 80 4.94 -21.09 -9.98
CA GLY A 80 3.78 -20.80 -10.82
C GLY A 80 2.44 -21.35 -10.28
N ASN A 81 2.44 -22.17 -9.23
CA ASN A 81 1.21 -22.57 -8.54
C ASN A 81 0.81 -21.48 -7.56
N VAL A 82 -0.38 -20.92 -7.74
CA VAL A 82 -0.95 -19.85 -6.91
C VAL A 82 -1.98 -20.46 -5.97
N THR A 83 -1.89 -20.11 -4.69
CA THR A 83 -2.94 -20.30 -3.69
C THR A 83 -3.36 -18.91 -3.21
N THR A 84 -4.63 -18.56 -3.35
CA THR A 84 -5.15 -17.24 -2.95
C THR A 84 -6.39 -17.38 -2.08
N LEU A 85 -6.53 -16.49 -1.10
CA LEU A 85 -7.53 -16.57 -0.05
C LEU A 85 -8.00 -15.18 0.35
N LYS A 86 -9.31 -15.02 0.54
CA LYS A 86 -9.89 -13.85 1.16
C LYS A 86 -9.59 -13.83 2.65
N THR A 87 -8.86 -12.82 3.10
CA THR A 87 -8.52 -12.64 4.51
C THR A 87 -9.05 -11.32 5.06
N GLN A 88 -9.25 -11.29 6.36
CA GLN A 88 -9.54 -10.08 7.13
C GLN A 88 -8.47 -9.88 8.21
N PRO A 89 -8.06 -8.63 8.51
CA PRO A 89 -7.10 -8.36 9.57
C PRO A 89 -7.58 -8.93 10.92
N ASN A 90 -6.68 -9.58 11.64
CA ASN A 90 -6.89 -10.00 13.02
C ASN A 90 -6.10 -9.05 13.95
N TYR A 91 -6.63 -7.84 14.10
CA TYR A 91 -6.01 -6.77 14.87
C TYR A 91 -7.05 -6.13 15.79
N LEU A 92 -6.78 -6.16 17.10
CA LEU A 92 -7.65 -5.62 18.15
C LEU A 92 -7.06 -4.36 18.81
N GLY A 93 -5.93 -3.86 18.32
CA GLY A 93 -5.29 -2.66 18.85
C GLY A 93 -5.89 -1.37 18.31
N ASP A 94 -5.29 -0.26 18.70
CA ASP A 94 -5.72 1.06 18.28
C ASP A 94 -5.43 1.32 16.80
N TYR A 95 -6.32 2.08 16.16
CA TYR A 95 -6.14 2.53 14.79
C TYR A 95 -5.65 3.97 14.77
N THR A 96 -4.67 4.24 13.92
CA THR A 96 -4.30 5.62 13.58
C THR A 96 -5.25 6.17 12.53
N LEU A 97 -5.90 7.28 12.86
CA LEU A 97 -6.79 8.01 11.98
C LEU A 97 -6.07 9.24 11.43
N LEU A 98 -6.59 9.82 10.34
CA LEU A 98 -5.96 10.98 9.73
C LEU A 98 -5.79 12.14 10.73
N ARG A 99 -6.76 12.36 11.63
CA ARG A 99 -6.67 13.38 12.68
C ARG A 99 -5.46 13.22 13.61
N ASP A 100 -5.01 11.99 13.83
CA ASP A 100 -3.91 11.71 14.78
C ASP A 100 -2.55 12.12 14.19
N LEU A 101 -2.48 12.29 12.86
CA LEU A 101 -1.25 12.62 12.13
C LEU A 101 -1.19 14.10 11.73
N VAL A 102 -2.33 14.78 11.75
CA VAL A 102 -2.47 16.20 11.46
C VAL A 102 -1.80 17.05 12.54
N GLN A 103 -1.14 18.13 12.14
CA GLN A 103 -0.53 19.07 13.07
C GLN A 103 -1.59 19.84 13.87
N ASN A 104 -1.45 19.84 15.20
CA ASN A 104 -2.32 20.59 16.12
C ASN A 104 -2.02 22.11 16.17
N GLY A 105 -0.94 22.56 15.54
CA GLY A 105 -0.46 23.95 15.56
C GLY A 105 -0.68 24.72 14.25
N GLU A 106 0.00 25.85 14.11
CA GLU A 106 -0.11 26.68 12.90
C GLU A 106 0.61 26.05 11.71
N VAL A 107 -0.15 25.76 10.67
CA VAL A 107 0.36 25.48 9.32
C VAL A 107 0.43 26.79 8.57
N THR A 108 1.49 27.01 7.79
CA THR A 108 1.66 28.24 7.00
C THR A 108 0.45 28.48 6.08
N SER A 109 0.07 29.75 5.91
CA SER A 109 -1.11 30.15 5.12
C SER A 109 -1.09 29.63 3.69
N GLU A 110 0.09 29.31 3.16
CA GLU A 110 0.27 28.77 1.82
C GLU A 110 -0.35 27.39 1.58
N PHE A 111 -0.61 26.62 2.64
CA PHE A 111 -1.28 25.32 2.53
C PHE A 111 -2.80 25.43 2.48
N TYR A 112 -3.35 26.58 2.89
CA TYR A 112 -4.78 26.85 2.78
C TYR A 112 -5.15 27.06 1.31
N ILE A 113 -6.33 26.56 0.96
CA ILE A 113 -6.87 26.69 -0.39
C ILE A 113 -7.58 28.04 -0.49
N ASP A 114 -7.22 28.82 -1.51
CA ASP A 114 -7.92 30.06 -1.84
C ASP A 114 -9.38 29.75 -2.20
N SER A 115 -10.31 30.55 -1.68
CA SER A 115 -11.74 30.41 -1.98
C SER A 115 -12.04 30.45 -3.47
N ASN A 116 -11.27 31.21 -4.25
CA ASN A 116 -11.41 31.32 -5.71
C ASN A 116 -11.01 30.04 -6.46
N ASP A 117 -10.27 29.14 -5.81
CA ASP A 117 -9.87 27.85 -6.39
C ASP A 117 -10.77 26.69 -5.95
N LEU A 118 -11.64 26.88 -4.95
CA LEU A 118 -12.47 25.79 -4.39
C LEU A 118 -13.33 25.08 -5.44
N ASP A 119 -13.93 25.82 -6.37
CA ASP A 119 -14.73 25.22 -7.45
C ASP A 119 -13.90 24.28 -8.33
N LYS A 120 -12.63 24.63 -8.58
CA LYS A 120 -11.70 23.76 -9.32
C LYS A 120 -11.39 22.50 -8.52
N TRP A 121 -11.25 22.61 -7.19
CA TRP A 121 -11.07 21.45 -6.31
C TRP A 121 -12.28 20.53 -6.33
N PHE A 122 -13.49 21.07 -6.18
CA PHE A 122 -14.74 20.29 -6.26
C PHE A 122 -14.88 19.59 -7.60
N TYR A 123 -14.62 20.28 -8.72
CA TYR A 123 -14.68 19.68 -10.05
C TYR A 123 -13.63 18.57 -10.25
N LEU A 124 -12.39 18.77 -9.81
CA LEU A 124 -11.33 17.75 -9.95
C LEU A 124 -11.59 16.51 -9.08
N LYS A 125 -12.14 16.69 -7.88
CA LYS A 125 -12.50 15.61 -6.95
C LYS A 125 -13.81 14.93 -7.33
N GLY A 126 -14.72 15.65 -7.99
CA GLY A 126 -16.03 15.14 -8.39
C GLY A 126 -15.96 14.10 -9.52
N PRO A 127 -17.04 13.31 -9.68
CA PRO A 127 -17.19 12.45 -10.85
C PRO A 127 -17.37 13.29 -12.12
N LYS A 128 -16.85 12.80 -13.24
CA LYS A 128 -17.02 13.44 -14.55
C LYS A 128 -17.06 12.41 -15.67
N LYS A 129 -17.82 12.72 -16.71
CA LYS A 129 -17.90 11.94 -17.95
C LYS A 129 -17.88 12.91 -19.12
N GLU A 130 -16.80 12.91 -19.88
CA GLU A 130 -16.48 13.94 -20.87
C GLU A 130 -15.94 13.29 -22.15
N MET A 131 -16.26 13.85 -23.30
CA MET A 131 -15.60 13.47 -24.54
C MET A 131 -14.21 14.12 -24.58
N ARG A 132 -13.16 13.32 -24.79
CA ARG A 132 -11.78 13.80 -24.93
C ARG A 132 -11.20 13.36 -26.26
N LYS A 133 -10.27 14.17 -26.77
CA LYS A 133 -9.53 13.88 -28.00
C LYS A 133 -8.06 13.65 -27.65
N ASN A 134 -7.48 12.54 -28.09
CA ASN A 134 -6.05 12.29 -27.90
C ASN A 134 -5.21 13.11 -28.90
N ALA A 135 -3.88 13.07 -28.78
CA ALA A 135 -2.97 13.82 -29.65
C ALA A 135 -3.09 13.43 -31.14
N GLN A 136 -3.55 12.21 -31.42
CA GLN A 136 -3.78 11.67 -32.76
C GLN A 136 -5.17 12.00 -33.31
N GLY A 137 -6.00 12.70 -32.53
CA GLY A 137 -7.32 13.14 -32.94
C GLY A 137 -8.46 12.14 -32.72
N PHE A 138 -8.20 11.00 -32.06
CA PHE A 138 -9.24 10.03 -31.71
C PHE A 138 -10.06 10.52 -30.51
N GLU A 139 -11.38 10.52 -30.68
CA GLU A 139 -12.33 10.87 -29.62
C GLU A 139 -12.68 9.66 -28.77
N TYR A 140 -12.65 9.82 -27.45
CA TYR A 140 -12.99 8.78 -26.50
C TYR A 140 -13.77 9.37 -25.32
N ASN A 141 -14.69 8.57 -24.78
CA ASN A 141 -15.39 8.91 -23.56
C ASN A 141 -14.45 8.72 -22.36
N TYR A 142 -14.02 9.81 -21.76
CA TYR A 142 -13.31 9.80 -20.49
C TYR A 142 -14.34 9.81 -19.36
N SER A 143 -14.29 8.79 -18.49
CA SER A 143 -15.13 8.72 -17.30
C SER A 143 -14.25 8.56 -16.07
N GLU A 144 -14.52 9.33 -15.03
CA GLU A 144 -13.79 9.30 -13.76
C GLU A 144 -14.80 9.37 -12.60
N GLY A 145 -14.65 8.47 -11.61
CA GLY A 145 -15.51 8.45 -10.42
C GLY A 145 -15.27 9.66 -9.50
N GLY A 146 -16.10 9.85 -8.48
CA GLY A 146 -15.84 10.85 -7.44
C GLY A 146 -14.79 10.36 -6.42
N MET A 147 -14.11 11.30 -5.77
CA MET A 147 -13.34 11.06 -4.55
C MET A 147 -14.03 11.72 -3.36
N ILE A 148 -13.85 11.14 -2.19
CA ILE A 148 -14.25 11.80 -0.94
C ILE A 148 -13.47 13.12 -0.82
N PHE A 149 -14.20 14.21 -0.59
CA PHE A 149 -13.65 15.54 -0.40
C PHE A 149 -14.53 16.32 0.58
N PRO A 150 -13.95 16.93 1.63
CA PRO A 150 -12.55 16.80 2.06
C PRO A 150 -12.23 15.38 2.55
N ASP A 151 -10.95 15.06 2.67
CA ASP A 151 -10.47 13.83 3.30
C ASP A 151 -10.94 13.78 4.78
N PRO A 152 -11.62 12.69 5.18
CA PRO A 152 -12.25 12.59 6.50
C PRO A 152 -11.22 12.35 7.60
N LEU A 153 -11.29 13.18 8.65
CA LEU A 153 -10.38 13.13 9.80
C LEU A 153 -10.61 11.92 10.73
N ASP A 154 -11.79 11.30 10.66
CA ASP A 154 -12.22 10.17 11.46
C ASP A 154 -12.00 8.80 10.79
N LYS A 155 -11.30 8.77 9.66
CA LYS A 155 -10.96 7.53 8.94
C LYS A 155 -9.45 7.41 8.74
N PRO A 156 -8.94 6.21 8.42
CA PRO A 156 -7.58 6.05 7.92
C PRO A 156 -7.38 6.89 6.66
N SER A 157 -6.16 7.42 6.52
CA SER A 157 -5.81 8.15 5.31
C SER A 157 -5.80 7.25 4.09
N ARG A 158 -6.09 7.82 2.93
CA ARG A 158 -5.88 7.14 1.65
C ARG A 158 -4.38 7.13 1.32
N THR A 159 -4.02 6.40 0.27
CA THR A 159 -2.61 6.31 -0.15
C THR A 159 -2.12 7.66 -0.67
N ILE A 160 -1.00 8.14 -0.11
CA ILE A 160 -0.18 9.24 -0.65
C ILE A 160 0.35 8.83 -2.02
N ILE A 161 0.29 9.75 -2.98
CA ILE A 161 0.97 9.61 -4.27
C ILE A 161 1.91 10.78 -4.54
N THR A 162 2.65 10.74 -5.66
CA THR A 162 3.65 11.80 -5.96
C THR A 162 3.04 13.17 -6.25
N GLY A 163 1.75 13.22 -6.60
CA GLY A 163 0.99 14.43 -6.92
C GLY A 163 0.51 15.26 -5.71
N GLU A 164 1.00 14.98 -4.50
CA GLU A 164 0.57 15.65 -3.25
C GLU A 164 1.15 17.07 -3.11
N GLY A 165 2.30 17.32 -3.72
CA GLY A 165 3.04 18.59 -3.61
C GLY A 165 2.44 19.77 -4.40
N GLY A 166 2.76 20.98 -3.96
CA GLY A 166 2.42 22.23 -4.66
C GLY A 166 0.99 22.73 -4.49
N LYS A 167 0.75 24.00 -4.82
CA LYS A 167 -0.50 24.74 -4.51
C LYS A 167 -1.68 24.42 -5.43
N SER A 168 -1.41 24.08 -6.69
CA SER A 168 -2.46 23.96 -7.71
C SER A 168 -3.51 22.90 -7.37
N PRO A 169 -4.79 23.14 -7.71
CA PRO A 169 -5.86 22.15 -7.57
C PRO A 169 -5.49 20.81 -8.18
N SER A 170 -5.75 19.73 -7.44
CA SER A 170 -5.47 18.37 -7.89
C SER A 170 -6.43 17.39 -7.24
N ARG A 171 -6.95 16.49 -8.05
CA ARG A 171 -7.73 15.34 -7.57
C ARG A 171 -6.96 14.51 -6.55
N PHE A 172 -5.65 14.41 -6.72
CA PHE A 172 -4.81 13.49 -5.96
C PHE A 172 -4.37 14.01 -4.60
N LYS A 173 -4.48 15.32 -4.33
CA LYS A 173 -3.98 15.94 -3.10
C LYS A 173 -4.91 15.71 -1.93
N HIS A 174 -4.36 15.39 -0.77
CA HIS A 174 -5.12 15.35 0.46
C HIS A 174 -5.53 16.75 0.85
N VAL A 175 -6.80 16.92 1.19
CA VAL A 175 -7.36 18.18 1.66
C VAL A 175 -8.24 17.89 2.85
N ILE A 176 -7.98 18.55 3.97
CA ILE A 176 -8.80 18.44 5.17
C ILE A 176 -9.57 19.74 5.40
N GLN A 177 -10.73 19.64 6.06
CA GLN A 177 -11.45 20.80 6.57
C GLN A 177 -10.97 21.12 7.98
N THR A 178 -10.64 22.38 8.23
CA THR A 178 -10.30 22.91 9.57
C THR A 178 -11.24 24.07 9.92
N PRO A 179 -11.27 24.55 11.17
CA PRO A 179 -12.01 25.76 11.51
C PRO A 179 -11.57 27.00 10.72
N LYS A 180 -10.31 27.06 10.27
CA LYS A 180 -9.75 28.15 9.44
C LYS A 180 -10.04 27.99 7.94
N GLY A 181 -10.64 26.87 7.50
CA GLY A 181 -10.93 26.58 6.09
C GLY A 181 -10.30 25.27 5.58
N TYR A 182 -10.45 25.03 4.29
CA TYR A 182 -9.84 23.89 3.60
C TYR A 182 -8.34 24.10 3.45
N ARG A 183 -7.55 23.05 3.75
CA ARG A 183 -6.11 23.09 3.50
C ARG A 183 -5.56 21.74 3.05
N ARG A 184 -4.45 21.81 2.32
CA ARG A 184 -3.63 20.67 1.96
C ARG A 184 -2.87 20.16 3.18
N LEU A 185 -2.41 18.91 3.11
CA LEU A 185 -1.46 18.38 4.11
C LEU A 185 -0.07 19.02 3.93
N SER A 186 0.61 19.26 5.04
CA SER A 186 1.99 19.75 5.07
C SER A 186 2.99 18.61 4.80
N PRO A 187 4.24 18.91 4.43
CA PRO A 187 5.27 17.89 4.29
C PRO A 187 5.45 17.01 5.54
N VAL A 188 5.36 17.60 6.73
CA VAL A 188 5.46 16.88 8.00
C VAL A 188 4.30 15.90 8.17
N GLU A 189 3.08 16.29 7.80
CA GLU A 189 1.92 15.40 7.85
C GLU A 189 2.04 14.26 6.83
N LEU A 190 2.62 14.51 5.66
CA LEU A 190 2.92 13.48 4.66
C LEU A 190 4.02 12.51 5.14
N GLU A 191 5.03 13.00 5.86
CA GLU A 191 6.07 12.18 6.51
C GLU A 191 5.45 11.23 7.54
N ARG A 192 4.65 11.77 8.46
CA ARG A 192 3.93 11.01 9.49
C ARG A 192 3.00 9.95 8.90
N LEU A 193 2.33 10.24 7.78
CA LEU A 193 1.49 9.28 7.07
C LEU A 193 2.25 8.07 6.52
N ASN A 194 3.53 8.24 6.20
CA ASN A 194 4.43 7.14 5.88
C ASN A 194 5.21 6.65 7.12
N MET A 195 4.87 7.11 8.31
CA MET A 195 5.50 6.81 9.61
C MET A 195 6.95 7.29 9.74
N PHE A 196 7.39 8.24 8.92
CA PHE A 196 8.69 8.89 9.13
C PHE A 196 8.62 9.86 10.32
N PRO A 197 9.76 10.08 11.02
CA PRO A 197 9.89 11.19 11.95
C PRO A 197 9.62 12.54 11.27
N ASP A 198 9.18 13.51 12.06
CA ASP A 198 9.01 14.89 11.59
C ASP A 198 10.31 15.43 10.98
N ASP A 199 10.18 16.14 9.86
CA ASP A 199 11.27 16.77 9.14
C ASP A 199 12.33 15.79 8.59
N HIS A 200 11.99 14.51 8.45
CA HIS A 200 12.86 13.49 7.86
C HIS A 200 13.37 13.87 6.45
N THR A 201 12.55 14.57 5.66
CA THR A 201 12.94 15.02 4.31
C THR A 201 13.36 16.49 4.23
N LYS A 202 13.46 17.17 5.38
CA LYS A 202 13.86 18.57 5.43
C LYS A 202 15.39 18.69 5.31
N LEU A 203 15.84 18.89 4.09
CA LEU A 203 17.25 19.07 3.74
C LEU A 203 17.45 20.41 3.03
N GLU A 204 18.64 20.99 3.15
CA GLU A 204 18.98 22.22 2.45
C GLU A 204 18.77 22.07 0.92
N GLY A 205 18.11 23.04 0.31
CA GLY A 205 17.78 23.02 -1.13
C GLY A 205 16.60 22.12 -1.53
N VAL A 206 15.98 21.39 -0.60
CA VAL A 206 14.82 20.53 -0.88
C VAL A 206 13.52 21.28 -0.62
N SER A 207 12.73 21.51 -1.68
CA SER A 207 11.42 22.18 -1.58
C SER A 207 10.33 21.24 -1.04
N ASP A 208 9.26 21.82 -0.49
CA ASP A 208 8.09 21.06 -0.01
C ASP A 208 7.44 20.19 -1.09
N THR A 209 7.43 20.65 -2.35
CA THR A 209 6.97 19.83 -3.47
C THR A 209 7.85 18.59 -3.65
N LYS A 210 9.17 18.72 -3.47
CA LYS A 210 10.10 17.59 -3.56
C LYS A 210 9.97 16.65 -2.35
N ARG A 211 9.74 17.19 -1.15
CA ARG A 211 9.42 16.40 0.05
C ARG A 211 8.17 15.55 -0.16
N ALA A 212 7.09 16.14 -0.67
CA ALA A 212 5.88 15.42 -1.03
C ALA A 212 6.12 14.36 -2.13
N PHE A 213 6.95 14.66 -3.12
CA PHE A 213 7.35 13.69 -4.14
C PHE A 213 8.08 12.47 -3.54
N PHE A 214 8.97 12.67 -2.56
CA PHE A 214 9.60 11.56 -1.85
C PHE A 214 8.57 10.71 -1.10
N MET A 215 7.65 11.35 -0.38
CA MET A 215 6.59 10.64 0.34
C MET A 215 5.63 9.87 -0.58
N GLY A 216 5.37 10.38 -1.79
CA GLY A 216 4.57 9.68 -2.79
C GLY A 216 5.21 8.41 -3.36
N ASN A 217 6.53 8.25 -3.23
CA ASN A 217 7.27 7.05 -3.64
C ASN A 217 7.68 6.17 -2.45
N ALA A 218 7.47 6.63 -1.22
CA ALA A 218 7.94 5.94 -0.03
C ALA A 218 7.00 4.80 0.40
N LEU A 219 7.60 3.77 0.99
CA LEU A 219 6.86 2.75 1.75
C LEU A 219 6.48 3.33 3.13
N VAL A 220 5.49 2.71 3.78
CA VAL A 220 5.17 3.05 5.18
C VAL A 220 6.23 2.38 6.05
N VAL A 221 7.12 3.15 6.68
CA VAL A 221 8.33 2.57 7.30
C VAL A 221 8.03 1.62 8.44
N GLY A 222 7.02 1.89 9.27
CA GLY A 222 6.61 0.97 10.34
C GLY A 222 6.06 -0.36 9.81
N VAL A 223 5.53 -0.39 8.58
CA VAL A 223 5.14 -1.65 7.93
C VAL A 223 6.38 -2.45 7.54
N ILE A 224 7.39 -1.78 6.98
CA ILE A 224 8.64 -2.41 6.55
C ILE A 224 9.45 -2.90 7.75
N GLU A 225 9.47 -2.12 8.84
CA GLU A 225 10.11 -2.51 10.10
C GLU A 225 9.52 -3.81 10.65
N LYS A 226 8.19 -3.92 10.75
CA LYS A 226 7.52 -5.14 11.22
C LYS A 226 7.85 -6.36 10.35
N ILE A 227 7.86 -6.19 9.02
CA ILE A 227 8.26 -7.25 8.09
C ILE A 227 9.71 -7.64 8.31
N GLY A 228 10.60 -6.66 8.48
CA GLY A 228 12.03 -6.88 8.73
C GLY A 228 12.30 -7.63 10.04
N LEU A 229 11.57 -7.30 11.10
CA LEU A 229 11.66 -8.01 12.39
C LEU A 229 11.21 -9.47 12.25
N ALA A 230 10.04 -9.72 11.65
CA ALA A 230 9.56 -11.09 11.42
C ALA A 230 10.53 -11.90 10.54
N LEU A 231 11.11 -11.30 9.49
CA LEU A 231 12.15 -11.93 8.68
C LEU A 231 13.38 -12.29 9.51
N THR A 232 13.83 -11.39 10.37
CA THR A 232 15.01 -11.58 11.22
C THR A 232 14.81 -12.74 12.19
N GLU A 233 13.64 -12.83 12.82
CA GLU A 233 13.29 -13.95 13.70
C GLU A 233 13.33 -15.29 12.96
N LYS A 234 12.82 -15.34 11.72
CA LYS A 234 12.90 -16.55 10.89
C LYS A 234 14.33 -16.96 10.56
N PHE A 235 15.21 -16.00 10.27
CA PHE A 235 16.63 -16.31 10.04
C PHE A 235 17.32 -16.84 11.31
N ILE A 236 17.06 -16.23 12.47
CA ILE A 236 17.65 -16.68 13.73
C ILE A 236 17.20 -18.11 14.07
N ASN A 237 15.90 -18.41 13.90
CA ASN A 237 15.35 -19.74 14.17
C ASN A 237 15.88 -20.80 13.18
N GLY A 238 16.06 -20.45 11.90
CA GLY A 238 16.69 -21.32 10.90
C GLY A 238 18.12 -21.72 11.28
N ILE A 239 18.93 -20.75 11.70
CA ILE A 239 20.31 -20.97 12.17
C ILE A 239 20.36 -21.86 13.42
N ALA A 240 19.42 -21.66 14.37
CA ALA A 240 19.34 -22.47 15.58
C ALA A 240 19.05 -23.95 15.27
N LEU A 241 18.10 -24.23 14.39
CA LEU A 241 17.75 -25.59 13.96
C LEU A 241 18.89 -26.29 13.21
N GLN A 242 19.67 -25.58 12.40
CA GLN A 242 20.87 -26.14 11.76
C GLN A 242 21.95 -26.51 12.78
N SER A 243 22.16 -25.63 13.77
CA SER A 243 23.15 -25.85 14.84
C SER A 243 22.81 -27.10 15.67
N GLU A 244 21.53 -27.38 15.89
CA GLU A 244 21.07 -28.60 16.55
C GLU A 244 21.19 -29.85 15.66
N ARG A 245 20.82 -29.76 14.37
CA ARG A 245 20.97 -30.87 13.41
C ARG A 245 22.44 -31.28 13.22
N GLN A 246 23.38 -30.33 13.26
CA GLN A 246 24.82 -30.62 13.21
C GLN A 246 25.35 -31.30 14.49
N LYS A 247 24.76 -31.01 15.66
CA LYS A 247 25.12 -31.66 16.92
C LYS A 247 24.60 -33.08 17.05
N ILE A 248 23.49 -33.41 16.41
CA ILE A 248 22.87 -34.76 16.43
C ILE A 248 23.52 -35.70 15.40
N SER A 249 24.27 -35.16 14.43
CA SER A 249 24.95 -35.92 13.37
C SER A 249 26.44 -36.19 13.65
N HIS A 250 26.90 -35.95 14.88
CA HIS A 250 28.21 -36.35 15.42
C HIS A 250 28.01 -37.22 16.66
#